data_AF-A0A963JM17-F1
#
_entry.id   AF-A0A963JM17-F1
#
_cell.length_a   1.000
_cell.length_b   1.000
_cell.length_c   1.000
_cell.angle_alpha   90.00
_cell.angle_beta   90.00
_cell.angle_gamma   90.00
#
_symmetry.space_group_name_H-M   'P 1'
#
loop_
_entity.id
_entity.type
_entity.pdbx_description
1 polymer ?
#
loop_
_entity_poly.entity_id
_entity_poly.type
_entity_poly.pdbx_seq_one_letter_code
_entity_poly.pdbx_strand_id
1 'polypeptide(L)'
;MNNNINFTLKTSQSAAQKLLYINVVLAALTLFANGSALFFGLIGKAPEVLADLFAIILIMIGAAVVLATAVFAIVKPRFCEKVLSIHAVLLTIGTVMFMLWGLSLASQSMDDLVDLVEQTGVGVSWSVGWFTAMASYSTYLVSFTHFAYLRESSVIVKYAYLWVGLIAFFIDVFIFFRLAAPLM
;
A
#
# COMPACT_ATOMS: atom_id res chain seq x y z
N MET A 1 -27.70 29.40 -8.69
CA MET A 1 -26.50 28.72 -9.25
C MET A 1 -25.27 28.77 -8.34
N ASN A 2 -25.08 29.75 -7.45
CA ASN A 2 -23.87 29.86 -6.60
C ASN A 2 -23.81 28.89 -5.40
N ASN A 3 -24.96 28.40 -4.90
CA ASN A 3 -25.00 27.48 -3.76
C ASN A 3 -24.54 26.05 -4.09
N ASN A 4 -24.73 25.59 -5.33
CA ASN A 4 -24.31 24.24 -5.73
C ASN A 4 -22.78 24.12 -5.81
N ILE A 5 -22.08 25.18 -6.25
CA ILE A 5 -20.61 25.17 -6.38
C ILE A 5 -19.94 25.12 -4.99
N ASN A 6 -20.45 25.89 -4.03
CA ASN A 6 -19.94 25.89 -2.66
C ASN A 6 -20.21 24.57 -1.92
N PHE A 7 -21.32 23.89 -2.20
CA PHE A 7 -21.61 22.59 -1.60
C PHE A 7 -20.66 21.50 -2.11
N THR A 8 -20.44 21.42 -3.43
CA THR A 8 -19.58 20.41 -4.06
C THR A 8 -18.11 20.55 -3.65
N LEU A 9 -17.60 21.78 -3.53
CA LEU A 9 -16.23 22.05 -3.05
C LEU A 9 -16.03 21.59 -1.60
N LYS A 10 -17.02 21.84 -0.73
CA LYS A 10 -16.95 21.45 0.69
C LYS A 10 -16.99 19.93 0.87
N THR A 11 -17.76 19.21 0.04
CA THR A 11 -17.80 17.74 0.05
C THR A 11 -16.52 17.10 -0.50
N SER A 12 -15.93 17.67 -1.56
CA SER A 12 -14.64 17.21 -2.11
C SER A 12 -13.52 17.33 -1.08
N GLN A 13 -13.43 18.50 -0.43
CA GLN A 13 -12.41 18.79 0.57
C GLN A 13 -12.55 17.89 1.81
N SER A 14 -13.79 17.59 2.23
CA SER A 14 -14.06 16.63 3.30
C SER A 14 -13.61 15.21 2.96
N ALA A 15 -13.82 14.76 1.72
CA ALA A 15 -13.38 13.44 1.27
C ALA A 15 -11.85 13.33 1.18
N ALA A 16 -11.18 14.35 0.62
CA ALA A 16 -9.73 14.39 0.53
C ALA A 16 -9.06 14.36 1.91
N GLN A 17 -9.61 15.08 2.89
CA GLN A 17 -9.13 15.04 4.28
C GLN A 17 -9.28 13.65 4.90
N LYS A 18 -10.42 12.96 4.70
CA LYS A 18 -10.60 11.58 5.19
C LYS A 18 -9.55 10.63 4.62
N LEU A 19 -9.21 10.76 3.34
CA LEU A 19 -8.18 9.93 2.70
C LEU A 19 -6.78 10.24 3.23
N LEU A 20 -6.48 11.51 3.57
CA LEU A 20 -5.25 11.86 4.25
C LEU A 20 -5.17 11.26 5.65
N TYR A 21 -6.27 11.23 6.41
CA TYR A 21 -6.30 10.54 7.72
C TYR A 21 -6.03 9.03 7.57
N ILE A 22 -6.58 8.37 6.54
CA ILE A 22 -6.27 6.98 6.25
C ILE A 22 -4.77 6.81 5.96
N ASN A 23 -4.18 7.67 5.13
CA ASN A 23 -2.74 7.64 4.86
C ASN A 23 -1.88 7.87 6.11
N VAL A 24 -2.30 8.76 7.02
CA VAL A 24 -1.64 8.96 8.32
C VAL A 24 -1.65 7.66 9.13
N VAL A 25 -2.81 7.03 9.26
CA VAL A 25 -2.94 5.79 10.04
C VAL A 25 -2.10 4.68 9.43
N LEU A 26 -2.18 4.47 8.10
CA LEU A 26 -1.39 3.47 7.41
C LEU A 26 0.11 3.72 7.57
N ALA A 27 0.57 4.95 7.37
CA ALA A 27 1.98 5.30 7.51
C ALA A 27 2.48 5.12 8.95
N ALA A 28 1.69 5.51 9.95
CA ALA A 28 2.02 5.32 11.35
C ALA A 28 2.13 3.82 11.69
N LEU A 29 1.16 3.00 11.27
CA LEU A 29 1.20 1.55 11.47
C LEU A 29 2.43 0.91 10.81
N THR A 30 2.76 1.32 9.58
CA THR A 30 3.97 0.86 8.89
C THR A 30 5.23 1.22 9.66
N LEU A 31 5.33 2.45 10.16
CA LEU A 31 6.47 2.89 10.99
C LEU A 31 6.57 2.10 12.29
N PHE A 32 5.45 1.85 12.98
CA PHE A 32 5.46 1.07 14.22
C PHE A 32 5.83 -0.39 13.98
N ALA A 33 5.28 -1.02 12.95
CA ALA A 33 5.58 -2.42 12.61
C ALA A 33 7.07 -2.59 12.24
N ASN A 34 7.56 -1.78 11.31
CA ASN A 34 8.94 -1.87 10.82
C ASN A 34 9.96 -1.34 11.85
N GLY A 35 9.61 -0.31 12.62
CA GLY A 35 10.44 0.20 13.71
C GLY A 35 10.57 -0.79 14.87
N SER A 36 9.50 -1.54 15.16
CA SER A 36 9.55 -2.62 16.16
C SER A 36 10.44 -3.76 15.68
N ALA A 37 10.31 -4.18 14.41
CA ALA A 37 11.18 -5.19 13.80
C ALA A 37 12.66 -4.79 13.86
N LEU A 38 12.98 -3.54 13.48
CA LEU A 38 14.32 -2.98 13.57
C LEU A 38 14.86 -2.99 15.01
N PHE A 39 14.04 -2.55 15.98
CA PHE A 39 14.42 -2.53 17.39
C PHE A 39 14.74 -3.93 17.90
N PHE A 40 13.88 -4.92 17.62
CA PHE A 40 14.09 -6.32 18.02
C PHE A 40 15.32 -6.95 17.34
N GLY A 41 15.58 -6.61 16.07
CA GLY A 41 16.80 -7.02 15.37
C GLY A 41 18.06 -6.45 16.01
N LEU A 42 18.08 -5.16 16.33
CA LEU A 42 19.25 -4.48 16.91
C LEU A 42 19.58 -4.93 18.34
N ILE A 43 18.59 -5.33 19.15
CA ILE A 43 18.82 -5.89 20.49
C ILE A 43 19.17 -7.39 20.47
N GLY A 44 19.40 -7.97 19.28
CA GLY A 44 19.83 -9.35 19.09
C GLY A 44 18.74 -10.40 19.33
N LYS A 45 17.46 -10.00 19.39
CA LYS A 45 16.33 -10.94 19.57
C LYS A 45 15.81 -11.52 18.24
N ALA A 46 16.17 -10.91 17.12
CA ALA A 46 15.77 -11.34 15.77
C ALA A 46 16.86 -10.95 14.74
N PRO A 47 18.08 -11.51 14.84
CA PRO A 47 19.23 -11.12 14.01
C PRO A 47 19.01 -11.31 12.51
N GLU A 48 18.15 -12.23 12.10
CA GLU A 48 17.72 -12.45 10.72
C GLU A 48 17.11 -11.20 10.08
N VAL A 49 16.45 -10.34 10.88
CA VAL A 49 15.86 -9.07 10.43
C VAL A 49 16.94 -8.05 10.00
N LEU A 50 18.17 -8.20 10.50
CA LEU A 50 19.28 -7.32 10.11
C LEU A 50 19.81 -7.64 8.69
N ALA A 51 19.51 -8.82 8.14
CA ALA A 51 19.88 -9.15 6.76
C ALA A 51 19.16 -8.23 5.76
N ASP A 52 17.95 -7.78 6.08
CA ASP A 52 17.11 -6.90 5.24
C ASP A 52 17.07 -5.45 5.75
N LEU A 53 18.07 -5.02 6.54
CA LEU A 53 18.11 -3.70 7.17
C LEU A 53 17.87 -2.54 6.18
N PHE A 54 18.48 -2.62 4.99
CA PHE A 54 18.34 -1.59 3.97
C PHE A 54 16.90 -1.45 3.47
N ALA A 55 16.20 -2.57 3.26
CA ALA A 55 14.81 -2.57 2.82
C ALA A 55 13.88 -2.00 3.91
N ILE A 56 14.09 -2.40 5.16
CA ILE A 56 13.33 -1.89 6.31
C ILE A 56 13.51 -0.37 6.45
N ILE A 57 14.76 0.12 6.36
CA ILE A 57 15.04 1.56 6.40
C ILE A 57 14.36 2.31 5.26
N LEU A 58 14.41 1.77 4.03
CA LEU A 58 13.76 2.39 2.87
C LEU A 58 12.24 2.49 3.07
N ILE A 59 11.61 1.42 3.57
CA ILE A 59 10.17 1.40 3.89
C ILE A 59 9.83 2.42 4.98
N MET A 60 10.63 2.48 6.05
CA MET A 60 10.45 3.44 7.14
C MET A 60 10.58 4.88 6.65
N ILE A 61 11.56 5.19 5.80
CA ILE A 61 11.71 6.53 5.22
C ILE A 61 10.49 6.88 4.37
N GLY A 62 10.04 5.96 3.50
CA GLY A 62 8.85 6.17 2.68
C GLY A 62 7.60 6.45 3.53
N ALA A 63 7.38 5.65 4.58
CA ALA A 63 6.27 5.84 5.51
C ALA A 63 6.38 7.17 6.29
N ALA A 64 7.58 7.55 6.74
CA ALA A 64 7.81 8.83 7.41
C ALA A 64 7.51 10.04 6.50
N VAL A 65 7.90 9.96 5.22
CA VAL A 65 7.59 11.00 4.23
C VAL A 65 6.08 11.12 4.06
N VAL A 66 5.37 10.02 3.80
CA VAL A 66 3.90 10.00 3.65
C VAL A 66 3.19 10.55 4.88
N LEU A 67 3.67 10.20 6.09
CA LEU A 67 3.12 10.71 7.34
C LEU A 67 3.31 12.23 7.45
N ALA A 68 4.53 12.72 7.24
CA ALA A 68 4.87 14.13 7.37
C ALA A 68 4.09 15.00 6.36
N THR A 69 4.02 14.58 5.10
CA THR A 69 3.27 15.29 4.06
C THR A 69 1.77 15.22 4.29
N ALA A 70 1.22 14.10 4.80
CA ALA A 70 -0.20 14.01 5.14
C ALA A 70 -0.59 14.94 6.29
N VAL A 71 0.19 14.97 7.38
CA VAL A 71 -0.03 15.88 8.52
C VAL A 71 0.07 17.34 8.07
N PHE A 72 1.07 17.67 7.25
CA PHE A 72 1.21 19.00 6.68
C PHE A 72 -0.03 19.40 5.86
N ALA A 73 -0.54 18.51 5.02
CA ALA A 73 -1.73 18.75 4.21
C ALA A 73 -3.00 18.94 5.05
N ILE A 74 -3.15 18.19 6.15
CA ILE A 74 -4.27 18.35 7.10
C ILE A 74 -4.23 19.76 7.72
N VAL A 75 -3.05 20.25 8.11
CA VAL A 75 -2.88 21.60 8.70
C VAL A 75 -3.00 22.71 7.65
N LYS A 76 -2.64 22.44 6.39
CA LYS A 76 -2.73 23.38 5.27
C LYS A 76 -3.65 22.83 4.18
N PRO A 77 -4.99 22.96 4.35
CA PRO A 77 -5.98 22.35 3.46
C PRO A 77 -5.85 22.71 1.97
N ARG A 78 -5.22 23.86 1.67
CA ARG A 78 -4.91 24.29 0.29
C ARG A 78 -4.01 23.32 -0.49
N PHE A 79 -3.31 22.41 0.21
CA PHE A 79 -2.40 21.44 -0.41
C PHE A 79 -2.94 20.01 -0.38
N CYS A 80 -4.13 19.76 0.17
CA CYS A 80 -4.69 18.41 0.33
C CYS A 80 -4.68 17.60 -0.96
N GLU A 81 -5.24 18.14 -2.04
CA GLU A 81 -5.37 17.42 -3.31
C GLU A 81 -4.01 17.12 -3.95
N LYS A 82 -3.07 18.07 -3.89
CA LYS A 82 -1.71 17.89 -4.42
C LYS A 82 -0.95 16.80 -3.67
N VAL A 83 -1.00 16.82 -2.34
CA VAL A 83 -0.35 15.80 -1.51
C VAL A 83 -0.99 14.45 -1.74
N LEU A 84 -2.32 14.39 -1.81
CA LEU A 84 -3.03 13.13 -2.05
C LEU A 84 -2.71 12.53 -3.43
N SER A 85 -2.55 13.38 -4.46
CA SER A 85 -2.10 12.96 -5.80
C SER A 85 -0.69 12.34 -5.74
N ILE A 86 0.25 12.98 -5.03
CA ILE A 86 1.60 12.42 -4.84
C ILE A 86 1.53 11.06 -4.11
N HIS A 87 0.71 10.96 -3.07
CA HIS A 87 0.54 9.69 -2.34
C HIS A 87 -0.06 8.60 -3.21
N ALA A 88 -1.03 8.94 -4.08
CA ALA A 88 -1.61 8.00 -5.03
C ALA A 88 -0.53 7.40 -5.95
N VAL A 89 0.38 8.23 -6.46
CA VAL A 89 1.50 7.78 -7.31
C VAL A 89 2.48 6.91 -6.51
N LEU A 90 2.91 7.35 -5.33
CA LEU A 90 3.84 6.59 -4.48
C LEU A 90 3.29 5.21 -4.10
N LEU A 91 2.01 5.14 -3.69
CA LEU A 91 1.35 3.88 -3.35
C LEU A 91 1.17 2.98 -4.56
N THR A 92 0.94 3.55 -5.75
CA THR A 92 0.86 2.77 -6.99
C THR A 92 2.22 2.16 -7.34
N ILE A 93 3.31 2.93 -7.24
CA ILE A 93 4.67 2.42 -7.45
C ILE A 93 4.96 1.28 -6.45
N GLY A 94 4.66 1.48 -5.17
CA GLY A 94 4.82 0.45 -4.14
C GLY A 94 4.01 -0.80 -4.44
N THR A 95 2.77 -0.65 -4.91
CA THR A 95 1.89 -1.77 -5.32
C THR A 95 2.50 -2.53 -6.50
N VAL A 96 3.01 -1.85 -7.52
CA VAL A 96 3.66 -2.48 -8.68
C VAL A 96 4.91 -3.23 -8.27
N MET A 97 5.76 -2.63 -7.41
CA MET A 97 6.93 -3.33 -6.88
C MET A 97 6.55 -4.59 -6.09
N PHE A 98 5.51 -4.50 -5.25
CA PHE A 98 4.99 -5.66 -4.52
C PHE A 98 4.43 -6.74 -5.45
N MET A 99 3.74 -6.34 -6.52
CA MET A 99 3.27 -7.27 -7.56
C MET A 99 4.43 -7.97 -8.27
N LEU A 100 5.46 -7.22 -8.68
CA LEU A 100 6.64 -7.79 -9.35
C LEU A 100 7.37 -8.78 -8.44
N TRP A 101 7.48 -8.46 -7.15
CA TRP A 101 7.99 -9.39 -6.15
C TRP A 101 7.10 -10.64 -6.05
N GLY A 102 5.78 -10.49 -5.93
CA GLY A 102 4.85 -11.63 -5.94
C GLY A 102 4.94 -12.51 -7.18
N LEU A 103 5.11 -11.90 -8.36
CA LEU A 103 5.33 -12.62 -9.62
C LEU A 103 6.66 -13.38 -9.63
N SER A 104 7.72 -12.81 -9.05
CA SER A 104 8.99 -13.52 -8.90
C SER A 104 8.84 -14.78 -8.05
N LEU A 105 8.11 -14.70 -6.93
CA LEU A 105 7.78 -15.86 -6.08
C LEU A 105 6.93 -16.89 -6.83
N ALA A 106 5.95 -16.43 -7.62
CA ALA A 106 5.13 -17.30 -8.46
C ALA A 106 5.90 -17.97 -9.60
N SER A 107 7.08 -17.49 -9.96
CA SER A 107 7.88 -18.04 -11.07
C SER A 107 8.95 -19.04 -10.63
N GLN A 108 9.30 -19.07 -9.34
CA GLN A 108 10.32 -19.96 -8.79
C GLN A 108 9.87 -21.43 -8.73
N SER A 109 10.82 -22.36 -8.81
CA SER A 109 10.53 -23.79 -8.62
C SER A 109 10.16 -24.08 -7.16
N MET A 110 9.52 -25.23 -6.89
CA MET A 110 9.17 -25.59 -5.51
C MET A 110 10.39 -25.81 -4.62
N ASP A 111 11.47 -26.36 -5.18
CA ASP A 111 12.73 -26.59 -4.45
C ASP A 111 13.38 -25.24 -4.08
N ASP A 112 13.44 -24.28 -5.01
CA ASP A 112 13.95 -22.92 -4.74
C ASP A 112 13.10 -22.18 -3.68
N LEU A 113 11.79 -22.44 -3.66
CA LEU A 113 10.86 -21.85 -2.70
C LEU A 113 11.05 -22.43 -1.29
N VAL A 114 11.30 -23.73 -1.17
CA VAL A 114 11.64 -24.39 0.11
C VAL A 114 12.93 -23.79 0.66
N ASP A 115 13.98 -23.76 -0.17
CA ASP A 115 15.28 -23.18 0.21
C ASP A 115 15.15 -21.72 0.60
N LEU A 116 14.35 -20.94 -0.13
CA LEU A 116 14.08 -19.54 0.19
C LEU A 116 13.35 -19.41 1.53
N VAL A 117 12.26 -20.16 1.75
CA VAL A 117 11.46 -20.10 2.99
C VAL A 117 12.32 -20.50 4.19
N GLU A 118 13.17 -21.53 4.07
CA GLU A 118 14.08 -21.96 5.14
C GLU A 118 15.20 -20.94 5.41
N GLN A 119 15.78 -20.34 4.37
CA GLN A 119 16.90 -19.39 4.53
C GLN A 119 16.47 -18.00 5.00
N THR A 120 15.29 -17.55 4.60
CA THR A 120 14.89 -16.14 4.77
C THR A 120 13.67 -15.95 5.66
N GLY A 121 12.93 -17.02 5.99
CA GLY A 121 11.65 -16.90 6.67
C GLY A 121 10.61 -16.09 5.89
N VAL A 122 10.77 -15.95 4.56
CA VAL A 122 9.97 -15.10 3.66
C VAL A 122 8.46 -15.39 3.69
N GLY A 123 8.04 -16.55 4.22
CA GLY A 123 6.63 -16.82 4.52
C GLY A 123 5.95 -15.73 5.39
N VAL A 124 6.71 -14.86 6.05
CA VAL A 124 6.20 -13.82 6.96
C VAL A 124 5.72 -12.54 6.25
N SER A 125 6.20 -12.19 5.05
CA SER A 125 5.89 -10.87 4.45
C SER A 125 4.73 -10.84 3.43
N TRP A 126 4.36 -11.98 2.83
CA TRP A 126 3.18 -12.09 1.96
C TRP A 126 1.96 -12.57 2.77
N SER A 127 1.14 -11.63 3.27
CA SER A 127 -0.11 -11.98 3.97
C SER A 127 -1.32 -11.91 3.01
N VAL A 128 -2.24 -12.88 3.14
CA VAL A 128 -3.47 -12.91 2.33
C VAL A 128 -4.24 -11.61 2.51
N GLY A 129 -4.51 -10.92 1.40
CA GLY A 129 -5.30 -9.69 1.37
C GLY A 129 -4.46 -8.41 1.43
N TRP A 130 -3.15 -8.49 1.66
CA TRP A 130 -2.30 -7.30 1.71
C TRP A 130 -2.06 -6.69 0.33
N PHE A 131 -1.73 -7.50 -0.67
CA PHE A 131 -1.62 -7.02 -2.06
C PHE A 131 -2.97 -6.47 -2.53
N THR A 132 -4.05 -7.19 -2.21
CA THR A 132 -5.42 -6.80 -2.51
C THR A 132 -5.75 -5.41 -1.98
N ALA A 133 -5.44 -5.17 -0.70
CA ALA A 133 -5.69 -3.88 -0.06
C ALA A 133 -4.87 -2.76 -0.72
N MET A 134 -3.58 -2.99 -0.95
CA MET A 134 -2.69 -2.00 -1.58
C MET A 134 -3.11 -1.67 -3.02
N ALA A 135 -3.46 -2.68 -3.81
CA ALA A 135 -3.89 -2.51 -5.20
C ALA A 135 -5.25 -1.81 -5.32
N SER A 136 -6.22 -2.22 -4.48
CA SER A 136 -7.54 -1.59 -4.46
C SER A 136 -7.47 -0.14 -4.01
N TYR A 137 -6.72 0.13 -2.94
CA TYR A 137 -6.62 1.46 -2.35
C TYR A 137 -5.86 2.44 -3.24
N SER A 138 -4.73 2.03 -3.83
CA SER A 138 -3.97 2.86 -4.77
C SER A 138 -4.80 3.20 -6.01
N THR A 139 -5.49 2.21 -6.59
CA THR A 139 -6.40 2.43 -7.73
C THR A 139 -7.54 3.38 -7.37
N TYR A 140 -8.12 3.24 -6.18
CA TYR A 140 -9.14 4.16 -5.69
C TYR A 140 -8.59 5.59 -5.58
N LEU A 141 -7.41 5.77 -4.97
CA LEU A 141 -6.76 7.09 -4.84
C LEU A 141 -6.43 7.73 -6.19
N VAL A 142 -5.93 6.95 -7.14
CA VAL A 142 -5.65 7.42 -8.51
C VAL A 142 -6.93 7.87 -9.21
N SER A 143 -8.01 7.08 -9.09
CA SER A 143 -9.32 7.45 -9.64
C SER A 143 -9.90 8.72 -9.02
N PHE A 144 -9.65 8.93 -7.72
CA PHE A 144 -10.13 10.11 -6.99
C PHE A 144 -9.34 11.37 -7.35
N THR A 145 -8.04 11.25 -7.65
CA THR A 145 -7.13 12.39 -7.83
C THR A 145 -6.87 12.74 -9.30
N HIS A 146 -6.45 11.77 -10.11
CA HIS A 146 -5.98 12.01 -11.49
C HIS A 146 -7.09 11.86 -12.53
N PHE A 147 -8.08 11.02 -12.25
CA PHE A 147 -9.17 10.69 -13.17
C PHE A 147 -10.56 11.05 -12.63
N ALA A 148 -10.64 12.09 -11.79
CA ALA A 148 -11.89 12.53 -11.19
C ALA A 148 -13.00 12.76 -12.23
N TYR A 149 -12.65 13.32 -13.40
CA TYR A 149 -13.56 13.56 -14.52
C TYR A 149 -14.09 12.27 -15.18
N LEU A 150 -13.30 11.20 -15.22
CA LEU A 150 -13.72 9.90 -15.79
C LEU A 150 -14.60 9.10 -14.83
N ARG A 151 -14.50 9.37 -13.52
CA ARG A 151 -15.32 8.70 -12.50
C ARG A 151 -16.81 9.05 -12.64
N GLU A 152 -17.11 10.24 -13.16
CA GLU A 152 -18.49 10.69 -13.40
C GLU A 152 -19.04 10.22 -14.75
N SER A 153 -18.19 9.77 -15.68
CA SER A 153 -18.60 9.42 -17.04
C SER A 153 -18.99 7.95 -17.23
N SER A 154 -18.41 7.01 -16.46
CA SER A 154 -18.68 5.58 -16.63
C SER A 154 -18.71 4.81 -15.32
N VAL A 155 -19.74 3.98 -15.15
CA VAL A 155 -19.89 3.05 -14.02
C VAL A 155 -18.69 2.11 -13.91
N ILE A 156 -18.16 1.65 -15.05
CA ILE A 156 -17.02 0.72 -15.08
C ILE A 156 -15.78 1.38 -14.47
N VAL A 157 -15.49 2.62 -14.86
CA VAL A 157 -14.34 3.37 -14.35
C VAL A 157 -14.54 3.71 -12.86
N LYS A 158 -15.78 4.07 -12.48
CA LYS A 158 -16.13 4.37 -11.09
C LYS A 158 -15.86 3.19 -10.14
N TYR A 159 -16.05 1.96 -10.59
CA TYR A 159 -15.84 0.75 -9.80
C TYR A 159 -14.57 -0.03 -10.19
N ALA A 160 -13.66 0.56 -10.97
CA ALA A 160 -12.41 -0.07 -11.40
C ALA A 160 -11.57 -0.59 -10.20
N TYR A 161 -11.57 0.14 -9.09
CA TYR A 161 -10.85 -0.27 -7.87
C TYR A 161 -11.39 -1.58 -7.27
N LEU A 162 -12.68 -1.89 -7.43
CA LEU A 162 -13.26 -3.17 -6.99
C LEU A 162 -12.81 -4.31 -7.89
N TRP A 163 -12.77 -4.08 -9.21
CA TRP A 163 -12.29 -5.07 -10.17
C TRP A 163 -10.80 -5.39 -9.95
N VAL A 164 -9.98 -4.35 -9.75
CA VAL A 164 -8.56 -4.52 -9.39
C VAL A 164 -8.43 -5.28 -8.08
N GLY A 165 -9.26 -4.97 -7.08
CA GLY A 165 -9.28 -5.72 -5.82
C GLY A 165 -9.63 -7.19 -5.98
N LEU A 166 -10.64 -7.51 -6.79
CA LEU A 166 -11.03 -8.89 -7.05
C LEU A 166 -9.91 -9.68 -7.75
N ILE A 167 -9.26 -9.09 -8.76
CA ILE A 167 -8.12 -9.71 -9.46
C ILE A 167 -6.94 -9.90 -8.50
N ALA A 168 -6.61 -8.86 -7.73
CA ALA A 168 -5.53 -8.89 -6.76
C ALA A 168 -5.78 -9.92 -5.65
N PHE A 169 -7.03 -10.15 -5.26
CA PHE A 169 -7.41 -11.20 -4.30
C PHE A 169 -7.09 -12.59 -4.81
N PHE A 170 -7.40 -12.91 -6.06
CA PHE A 170 -7.03 -14.20 -6.63
C PHE A 170 -5.51 -14.39 -6.71
N ILE A 171 -4.76 -13.33 -7.02
CA ILE A 171 -3.29 -13.35 -7.03
C ILE A 171 -2.75 -13.58 -5.61
N ASP A 172 -3.29 -12.86 -4.61
CA ASP A 172 -2.94 -13.01 -3.19
C ASP A 172 -3.12 -14.46 -2.72
N VAL A 173 -4.28 -15.04 -3.01
CA VAL A 173 -4.63 -16.41 -2.62
C VAL A 173 -3.71 -17.42 -3.32
N PHE A 174 -3.46 -17.25 -4.62
CA PHE A 174 -2.58 -18.12 -5.38
C PHE A 174 -1.14 -18.12 -4.82
N ILE A 175 -0.56 -16.94 -4.60
CA ILE A 175 0.81 -16.82 -4.07
C ILE A 175 0.86 -17.37 -2.64
N PHE A 176 -0.14 -17.08 -1.81
CA PHE A 176 -0.21 -17.61 -0.45
C PHE A 176 -0.24 -19.14 -0.43
N PHE A 177 -1.08 -19.79 -1.25
CA PHE A 177 -1.09 -21.25 -1.33
C PHE A 177 0.25 -21.81 -1.80
N ARG A 178 0.91 -21.13 -2.73
CA ARG A 178 2.24 -21.53 -3.20
C ARG A 178 3.30 -21.46 -2.10
N LEU A 179 3.25 -20.42 -1.26
CA LEU A 179 4.16 -20.25 -0.11
C LEU A 179 3.83 -21.18 1.05
N ALA A 180 2.56 -21.58 1.20
CA ALA A 180 2.11 -22.49 2.26
C ALA A 180 2.35 -23.96 1.92
N ALA A 181 2.42 -24.34 0.64
CA ALA A 181 2.58 -25.73 0.21
C ALA A 181 3.86 -26.42 0.74
N PRO A 182 5.03 -25.76 0.83
CA PRO A 182 6.22 -26.32 1.47
C PRO A 182 6.09 -26.61 2.98
N LEU A 183 5.10 -26.03 3.66
CA LEU A 183 4.92 -26.14 5.12
C LEU A 183 3.91 -27.23 5.51
N MET A 184 3.27 -27.89 4.54
CA MET A 184 2.25 -28.94 4.74
C MET A 184 2.80 -30.33 4.40
#